data_AF-A0A2T0T916-F1
#
_entry.id   AF-A0A2T0T916-F1
#
_cell.length_a   1.000
_cell.length_b   1.000
_cell.length_c   1.000
_cell.angle_alpha   90.00
_cell.angle_beta   90.00
_cell.angle_gamma   90.00
#
_symmetry.space_group_name_H-M   'P 1'
#
loop_
_entity.id
_entity.type
_entity.pdbx_description
1 polymer ?
#
loop_
_entity_poly.entity_id
_entity_poly.type
_entity_poly.pdbx_seq_one_letter_code
_entity_poly.pdbx_strand_id
1 'polypeptide(L)'
;MTDRVVLAYSGGLDSSVALGHLVEKTGAEVVAVAVDLGYGGEDPAALRRRALACGAVDAVVVDARDEFAADFCLPALQANALRHGGHPLLQAVARAAVVKQLVDAARLHGARAVAHGCADGDWVETGVGDLAPELEVLAPARDFAWTRAEAVRWVRERAVPIDVTRRSPYSADRTALARPAGTAPQAGDPEEIVVTFDRGVPVAFDGETVTAFEAVRELNRRAGGHGVGGLADVEAPGAVALVTAHRALEAVTLDRDTARFKRTAEGRWGELVLDGLWFAPLRNALDAFVETTQEHVSGEVRLLLHAGRAVVDGRRGDGAPHDSTLDTRDEGDTVEQLWDLPSKRDLNK
;
A
#
# COMPACT_ATOMS: atom_id res chain seq x y z
N MET A 1 14.90 -7.48 -33.11
CA MET A 1 14.55 -7.11 -31.72
C MET A 1 14.97 -8.28 -30.86
N THR A 2 15.63 -8.01 -29.73
CA THR A 2 15.96 -9.05 -28.74
C THR A 2 14.66 -9.62 -28.19
N ASP A 3 14.51 -10.96 -28.22
CA ASP A 3 13.38 -11.65 -27.60
C ASP A 3 13.60 -11.68 -26.08
N ARG A 4 13.34 -10.54 -25.44
CA ARG A 4 13.61 -10.32 -24.01
C ARG A 4 12.32 -10.17 -23.22
N VAL A 5 12.29 -10.82 -22.06
CA VAL A 5 11.17 -10.82 -21.11
C VAL A 5 11.67 -10.34 -19.75
N VAL A 6 10.92 -9.43 -19.12
CA VAL A 6 11.13 -9.07 -17.72
C VAL A 6 10.21 -9.92 -16.85
N LEU A 7 10.76 -10.68 -15.91
CA LEU A 7 9.99 -11.52 -15.00
C LEU A 7 9.95 -10.91 -13.60
N ALA A 8 8.73 -10.78 -13.05
CA ALA A 8 8.51 -10.53 -11.63
C ALA A 8 9.07 -11.68 -10.80
N TYR A 9 10.22 -11.44 -10.17
CA TYR A 9 11.01 -12.46 -9.51
C TYR A 9 11.09 -12.19 -8.01
N SER A 10 10.33 -12.96 -7.22
CA SER A 10 10.49 -12.91 -5.77
C SER A 10 11.67 -13.76 -5.30
N GLY A 11 12.13 -14.73 -6.08
CA GLY A 11 13.10 -15.73 -5.61
C GLY A 11 12.47 -16.86 -4.82
N GLY A 12 11.13 -16.89 -4.70
CA GLY A 12 10.40 -18.05 -4.23
C GLY A 12 10.38 -19.19 -5.25
N LEU A 13 9.82 -20.34 -4.84
CA LEU A 13 9.75 -21.55 -5.66
C LEU A 13 9.07 -21.29 -7.00
N ASP A 14 7.87 -20.72 -6.99
CA ASP A 14 7.06 -20.55 -8.20
C ASP A 14 7.71 -19.57 -9.19
N SER A 15 8.25 -18.45 -8.71
CA SER A 15 8.98 -17.50 -9.58
C SER A 15 10.28 -18.10 -10.17
N SER A 16 10.95 -19.00 -9.44
CA SER A 16 12.18 -19.67 -9.91
C SER A 16 11.89 -20.71 -10.98
N VAL A 17 10.78 -21.43 -10.84
CA VAL A 17 10.32 -22.41 -11.82
C VAL A 17 9.72 -21.70 -13.05
N ALA A 18 8.98 -20.60 -12.85
CA ALA A 18 8.49 -19.75 -13.93
C ALA A 18 9.63 -19.23 -14.82
N LEU A 19 10.71 -18.74 -14.19
CA LEU A 19 11.92 -18.28 -14.88
C LEU A 19 12.49 -19.37 -15.78
N GLY A 20 12.75 -20.53 -15.19
CA GLY A 20 13.37 -21.63 -15.93
C GLY A 20 12.48 -22.15 -17.06
N HIS A 21 11.18 -22.28 -16.82
CA HIS A 21 10.25 -22.69 -17.86
C HIS A 21 10.13 -21.67 -18.99
N LEU A 22 10.14 -20.37 -18.69
CA LEU A 22 10.19 -19.34 -19.74
C LEU A 22 11.42 -19.55 -20.63
N VAL A 23 12.61 -19.63 -20.03
CA VAL A 23 13.86 -19.84 -20.77
C VAL A 23 13.80 -21.12 -21.61
N GLU A 24 13.36 -22.24 -21.03
CA GLU A 24 13.32 -23.56 -21.68
C GLU A 24 12.28 -23.66 -22.80
N LYS A 25 11.13 -22.99 -22.66
CA LYS A 25 9.99 -23.14 -23.59
C LYS A 25 9.97 -22.10 -24.69
N THR A 26 10.46 -20.88 -24.41
CA THR A 26 10.44 -19.79 -25.39
C THR A 26 11.81 -19.51 -25.99
N GLY A 27 12.90 -19.87 -25.29
CA GLY A 27 14.26 -19.49 -25.68
C GLY A 27 14.55 -18.00 -25.49
N ALA A 28 13.65 -17.26 -24.83
CA ALA A 28 13.80 -15.82 -24.60
C ALA A 28 14.90 -15.52 -23.57
N GLU A 29 15.52 -14.35 -23.72
CA GLU A 29 16.38 -13.77 -22.69
C GLU A 29 15.50 -13.28 -21.53
N VAL A 30 15.63 -13.88 -20.35
CA VAL A 30 14.83 -13.46 -19.18
C VAL A 30 15.67 -12.60 -18.25
N VAL A 31 15.21 -11.38 -17.96
CA VAL A 31 15.73 -10.53 -16.90
C VAL A 31 14.84 -10.68 -15.68
N ALA A 32 15.40 -11.15 -14.57
CA ALA A 32 14.68 -11.33 -13.32
C ALA A 32 14.67 -10.02 -12.52
N VAL A 33 13.50 -9.50 -12.18
CA VAL A 33 13.33 -8.25 -11.44
C VAL A 33 12.68 -8.52 -10.09
N ALA A 34 13.41 -8.30 -9.01
CA ALA A 34 12.84 -8.22 -7.67
C ALA A 34 12.64 -6.76 -7.27
N VAL A 35 11.56 -6.49 -6.56
CA VAL A 35 11.24 -5.16 -6.04
C VAL A 35 11.33 -5.21 -4.52
N ASP A 36 12.22 -4.41 -3.95
CA ASP A 36 12.34 -4.24 -2.51
C ASP A 36 11.37 -3.15 -2.02
N LEU A 37 10.34 -3.58 -1.29
CA LEU A 37 9.36 -2.73 -0.62
C LEU A 37 9.63 -2.59 0.89
N GLY A 38 10.83 -2.99 1.33
CA GLY A 38 11.35 -2.72 2.67
C GLY A 38 11.06 -3.79 3.73
N TYR A 39 10.66 -5.01 3.34
CA TYR A 39 10.53 -6.13 4.28
C TYR A 39 11.90 -6.67 4.74
N GLY A 40 12.89 -6.65 3.84
CA GLY A 40 14.25 -7.15 4.08
C GLY A 40 14.36 -8.67 4.26
N GLY A 41 15.55 -9.17 4.60
CA GLY A 41 15.73 -10.57 5.03
C GLY A 41 16.37 -11.53 4.02
N GLU A 42 16.74 -11.07 2.82
CA GLU A 42 17.58 -11.85 1.90
C GLU A 42 18.60 -10.96 1.20
N ASP A 43 19.86 -11.43 1.14
CA ASP A 43 20.95 -10.79 0.40
C ASP A 43 20.60 -10.71 -1.11
N PRO A 44 20.58 -9.51 -1.72
CA PRO A 44 20.39 -9.34 -3.16
C PRO A 44 21.32 -10.20 -4.02
N ALA A 45 22.55 -10.45 -3.57
CA ALA A 45 23.48 -11.30 -4.31
C ALA A 45 23.08 -12.78 -4.26
N ALA A 46 22.44 -13.24 -3.17
CA ALA A 46 21.89 -14.59 -3.08
C ALA A 46 20.70 -14.78 -4.04
N LEU A 47 19.80 -13.79 -4.09
CA LEU A 47 18.70 -13.76 -5.03
C LEU A 47 19.20 -13.79 -6.48
N ARG A 48 20.20 -12.96 -6.81
CA ARG A 48 20.82 -12.92 -8.15
C ARG A 48 21.45 -14.26 -8.53
N ARG A 49 22.21 -14.90 -7.63
CA ARG A 49 22.76 -16.25 -7.87
C ARG A 49 21.66 -17.27 -8.16
N ARG A 50 20.53 -17.20 -7.46
CA ARG A 50 19.37 -18.08 -7.68
C ARG A 50 18.74 -17.86 -9.05
N ALA A 51 18.50 -16.61 -9.44
CA ALA A 51 17.94 -16.28 -10.75
C ALA A 51 18.84 -16.76 -11.91
N LEU A 52 20.16 -16.53 -11.79
CA LEU A 52 21.14 -17.00 -12.78
C LEU A 52 21.17 -18.54 -12.86
N ALA A 53 21.09 -19.23 -11.73
CA ALA A 53 20.99 -20.69 -11.70
C ALA A 53 19.71 -21.23 -12.36
N CYS A 54 18.65 -20.41 -12.45
CA CYS A 54 17.43 -20.73 -13.18
C CYS A 54 17.50 -20.39 -14.68
N GLY A 55 18.57 -19.74 -15.16
CA GLY A 55 18.77 -19.43 -16.58
C GLY A 55 18.53 -17.98 -16.98
N ALA A 56 18.36 -17.04 -16.03
CA ALA A 56 18.25 -15.63 -16.36
C ALA A 56 19.54 -15.08 -16.98
N VAL A 57 19.41 -14.14 -17.91
CA VAL A 57 20.57 -13.43 -18.48
C VAL A 57 21.07 -12.33 -17.55
N ASP A 58 20.19 -11.78 -16.71
CA ASP A 58 20.53 -10.87 -15.63
C ASP A 58 19.46 -10.93 -14.54
N ALA A 59 19.83 -10.44 -13.35
CA ALA A 59 18.88 -10.26 -12.26
C ALA A 59 19.19 -8.99 -11.48
N VAL A 60 18.15 -8.20 -11.28
CA VAL A 60 18.22 -6.89 -10.62
C VAL A 60 17.26 -6.84 -9.43
N VAL A 61 17.71 -6.15 -8.38
CA VAL A 61 16.86 -5.77 -7.25
C VAL A 61 16.66 -4.26 -7.35
N VAL A 62 15.40 -3.86 -7.50
CA VAL A 62 14.99 -2.47 -7.53
C VAL A 62 14.63 -2.05 -6.12
N ASP A 63 15.35 -1.07 -5.59
CA ASP A 63 15.00 -0.43 -4.32
C ASP A 63 13.86 0.57 -4.57
N ALA A 64 12.64 0.18 -4.21
CA ALA A 64 11.43 0.99 -4.41
C ALA A 64 10.86 1.48 -3.07
N ARG A 65 11.64 1.52 -2.00
CA ARG A 65 11.14 1.81 -0.64
C ARG A 65 10.58 3.21 -0.50
N ASP A 66 11.32 4.21 -0.97
CA ASP A 66 10.90 5.61 -0.89
C ASP A 66 9.76 5.90 -1.86
N GLU A 67 9.84 5.38 -3.09
CA GLU A 67 8.76 5.49 -4.09
C GLU A 67 7.48 4.81 -3.61
N PHE A 68 7.58 3.62 -3.02
CA PHE A 68 6.44 2.91 -2.44
C PHE A 68 5.79 3.71 -1.31
N ALA A 69 6.57 4.37 -0.46
CA ALA A 69 6.04 5.20 0.61
C ALA A 69 5.35 6.47 0.04
N ALA A 70 6.01 7.18 -0.87
CA ALA A 70 5.57 8.47 -1.39
C ALA A 70 4.44 8.37 -2.43
N ASP A 71 4.56 7.45 -3.38
CA ASP A 71 3.68 7.41 -4.56
C ASP A 71 2.53 6.40 -4.41
N PHE A 72 2.59 5.54 -3.38
CA PHE A 72 1.59 4.49 -3.18
C PHE A 72 0.98 4.52 -1.77
N CYS A 73 1.79 4.51 -0.73
CA CYS A 73 1.28 4.50 0.65
C CYS A 73 0.65 5.83 1.05
N LEU A 74 1.25 6.96 0.65
CA LEU A 74 0.74 8.28 0.98
C LEU A 74 -0.62 8.58 0.31
N PRO A 75 -0.83 8.32 -1.00
CA PRO A 75 -2.18 8.44 -1.59
C PRO A 75 -3.21 7.54 -0.88
N ALA A 76 -2.82 6.31 -0.53
CA ALA A 76 -3.69 5.41 0.23
C ALA A 76 -4.03 5.95 1.62
N LEU A 77 -3.09 6.62 2.28
CA LEU A 77 -3.31 7.29 3.57
C LEU A 77 -4.27 8.48 3.42
N GLN A 78 -4.02 9.38 2.45
CA GLN A 78 -4.86 10.55 2.22
C GLN A 78 -6.29 10.17 1.78
N ALA A 79 -6.43 9.04 1.08
CA ALA A 79 -7.72 8.44 0.75
C ALA A 79 -8.33 7.60 1.90
N ASN A 80 -7.72 7.59 3.09
CA ASN A 80 -8.15 6.81 4.25
C ASN A 80 -8.49 5.34 3.90
N ALA A 81 -7.69 4.73 3.03
CA ALA A 81 -8.03 3.52 2.31
C ALA A 81 -8.02 2.27 3.19
N LEU A 82 -9.22 1.88 3.65
CA LEU A 82 -9.46 0.67 4.43
C LEU A 82 -10.54 -0.18 3.75
N ARG A 83 -10.35 -1.51 3.71
CA ARG A 83 -11.43 -2.44 3.35
C ARG A 83 -12.51 -2.47 4.43
N HIS A 84 -13.66 -3.05 4.10
CA HIS A 84 -14.66 -3.43 5.08
C HIS A 84 -14.02 -4.20 6.25
N GLY A 85 -14.32 -3.75 7.48
CA GLY A 85 -13.69 -4.26 8.70
C GLY A 85 -12.48 -3.47 9.20
N GLY A 86 -12.03 -2.44 8.47
CA GLY A 86 -11.00 -1.50 8.94
C GLY A 86 -9.56 -1.91 8.65
N HIS A 87 -9.33 -2.87 7.73
CA HIS A 87 -7.96 -3.26 7.37
C HIS A 87 -7.40 -2.39 6.24
N PRO A 88 -6.13 -2.00 6.28
CA PRO A 88 -5.49 -1.29 5.19
C PRO A 88 -5.40 -2.13 3.91
N LEU A 89 -5.44 -1.47 2.75
CA LEU A 89 -5.34 -2.11 1.43
C LEU A 89 -3.90 -2.47 1.03
N LEU A 90 -3.03 -2.76 2.00
CA LEU A 90 -1.58 -2.79 1.84
C LEU A 90 -1.11 -3.69 0.69
N GLN A 91 -1.65 -4.90 0.57
CA GLN A 91 -1.25 -5.85 -0.48
C GLN A 91 -1.63 -5.34 -1.88
N ALA A 92 -2.81 -4.73 -2.03
CA ALA A 92 -3.25 -4.17 -3.30
C ALA A 92 -2.41 -2.96 -3.71
N VAL A 93 -2.08 -2.10 -2.76
CA VAL A 93 -1.17 -0.95 -2.94
C VAL A 93 0.24 -1.43 -3.34
N ALA A 94 0.77 -2.46 -2.67
CA ALA A 94 2.08 -3.04 -2.98
C ALA A 94 2.15 -3.67 -4.38
N ARG A 95 1.07 -4.34 -4.82
CA ARG A 95 0.97 -4.92 -6.16
C ARG A 95 1.08 -3.84 -7.24
N ALA A 96 0.41 -2.70 -7.08
CA ALA A 96 0.53 -1.59 -8.01
C ALA A 96 1.97 -1.06 -8.13
N ALA A 97 2.69 -0.95 -7.00
CA ALA A 97 4.09 -0.56 -7.00
C ALA A 97 4.95 -1.56 -7.77
N VAL A 98 4.75 -2.87 -7.55
CA VAL A 98 5.46 -3.91 -8.31
C VAL A 98 5.19 -3.79 -9.80
N VAL A 99 3.94 -3.63 -10.23
CA VAL A 99 3.60 -3.48 -11.67
C VAL A 99 4.35 -2.31 -12.29
N LYS A 100 4.36 -1.14 -11.65
CA LYS A 100 5.06 0.03 -12.17
C LYS A 100 6.55 -0.27 -12.38
N GLN A 101 7.21 -0.88 -11.40
CA GLN A 101 8.63 -1.23 -11.50
C GLN A 101 8.92 -2.27 -12.60
N LEU A 102 7.99 -3.21 -12.84
CA LEU A 102 8.14 -4.18 -13.94
C LEU A 102 8.03 -3.51 -15.31
N VAL A 103 7.09 -2.56 -15.47
CA VAL A 103 6.94 -1.79 -16.71
C VAL A 103 8.18 -0.93 -16.95
N ASP A 104 8.67 -0.23 -15.92
CA ASP A 104 9.87 0.60 -16.01
C ASP A 104 11.10 -0.25 -16.37
N ALA A 105 11.27 -1.42 -15.74
CA ALA A 105 12.32 -2.37 -16.08
C ALA A 105 12.18 -2.93 -17.51
N ALA A 106 10.96 -3.26 -17.95
CA ALA A 106 10.72 -3.75 -19.31
C ALA A 106 11.15 -2.71 -20.36
N ARG A 107 10.78 -1.44 -20.15
CA ARG A 107 11.21 -0.33 -21.01
C ARG A 107 12.72 -0.13 -20.99
N LEU A 108 13.34 -0.13 -19.80
CA LEU A 108 14.79 0.01 -19.63
C LEU A 108 15.57 -1.08 -20.37
N HIS A 109 15.13 -2.33 -20.25
CA HIS A 109 15.80 -3.47 -20.85
C HIS A 109 15.41 -3.75 -22.31
N GLY A 110 14.47 -2.96 -22.89
CA GLY A 110 13.94 -3.20 -24.22
C GLY A 110 13.23 -4.55 -24.36
N ALA A 111 12.53 -4.96 -23.30
CA ALA A 111 11.75 -6.20 -23.27
C ALA A 111 10.45 -6.02 -24.06
N ARG A 112 10.01 -7.11 -24.72
CA ARG A 112 8.71 -7.13 -25.41
C ARG A 112 7.55 -7.54 -24.50
N ALA A 113 7.87 -8.13 -23.36
CA ALA A 113 6.89 -8.73 -22.47
C ALA A 113 7.31 -8.62 -21.00
N VAL A 114 6.31 -8.59 -20.14
CA VAL A 114 6.41 -8.79 -18.70
C VAL A 114 5.86 -10.18 -18.37
N ALA A 115 6.46 -10.87 -17.40
CA ALA A 115 5.99 -12.16 -16.94
C ALA A 115 5.79 -12.19 -15.42
N HIS A 116 4.91 -13.05 -14.93
CA HIS A 116 4.72 -13.30 -13.50
C HIS A 116 4.53 -14.79 -13.18
N GLY A 117 4.96 -15.19 -11.98
CA GLY A 117 4.79 -16.56 -11.47
C GLY A 117 3.51 -16.78 -10.65
N CYS A 118 2.63 -15.79 -10.54
CA CYS A 118 1.38 -15.88 -9.76
C CYS A 118 0.28 -16.60 -10.55
N ALA A 119 -0.45 -17.50 -9.89
CA ALA A 119 -1.64 -18.13 -10.45
C ALA A 119 -2.85 -17.17 -10.46
N ASP A 120 -2.91 -16.26 -9.49
CA ASP A 120 -3.87 -15.16 -9.31
C ASP A 120 -3.28 -13.81 -9.75
N GLY A 121 -2.65 -13.79 -10.93
CA GLY A 121 -1.87 -12.67 -11.44
C GLY A 121 -2.63 -11.61 -12.24
N ASP A 122 -3.97 -11.65 -12.28
CA ASP A 122 -4.81 -10.75 -13.10
C ASP A 122 -4.54 -9.24 -12.84
N TRP A 123 -4.04 -8.90 -11.65
CA TRP A 123 -3.60 -7.55 -11.30
C TRP A 123 -2.35 -7.09 -12.07
N VAL A 124 -1.47 -8.01 -12.45
CA VAL A 124 -0.33 -7.72 -13.34
C VAL A 124 -0.84 -7.42 -14.73
N GLU A 125 -1.75 -8.25 -15.25
CA GLU A 125 -2.33 -8.08 -16.58
C GLU A 125 -3.08 -6.77 -16.71
N THR A 126 -3.95 -6.47 -15.73
CA THR A 126 -4.72 -5.22 -15.68
C THR A 126 -3.77 -4.02 -15.59
N GLY A 127 -2.83 -4.03 -14.64
CA GLY A 127 -1.96 -2.89 -14.44
C GLY A 127 -0.95 -2.66 -15.57
N VAL A 128 -0.42 -3.71 -16.18
CA VAL A 128 0.43 -3.60 -17.37
C VAL A 128 -0.39 -3.13 -18.56
N GLY A 129 -1.61 -3.65 -18.76
CA GLY A 129 -2.51 -3.21 -19.82
C GLY A 129 -2.85 -1.73 -19.75
N ASP A 130 -3.02 -1.19 -18.53
CA ASP A 130 -3.27 0.24 -18.31
C ASP A 130 -2.01 1.11 -18.54
N LEU A 131 -0.83 0.66 -18.08
CA LEU A 131 0.41 1.46 -18.13
C LEU A 131 1.23 1.34 -19.41
N ALA A 132 1.18 0.17 -20.03
CA ALA A 132 2.05 -0.25 -21.13
C ALA A 132 1.34 -1.30 -22.01
N PRO A 133 0.23 -0.93 -22.68
CA PRO A 133 -0.53 -1.83 -23.55
C PRO A 133 0.29 -2.40 -24.72
N GLU A 134 1.46 -1.84 -24.99
CA GLU A 134 2.44 -2.35 -25.94
C GLU A 134 3.17 -3.62 -25.48
N LEU A 135 3.18 -3.92 -24.18
CA LEU A 135 3.85 -5.08 -23.61
C LEU A 135 2.92 -6.29 -23.56
N GLU A 136 3.41 -7.44 -24.00
CA GLU A 136 2.71 -8.72 -23.76
C GLU A 136 2.87 -9.13 -22.29
N VAL A 137 1.83 -9.74 -21.71
CA VAL A 137 1.89 -10.30 -20.35
C VAL A 137 1.87 -11.83 -20.42
N LEU A 138 2.92 -12.46 -19.88
CA LEU A 138 3.08 -13.90 -19.83
C LEU A 138 2.80 -14.42 -18.41
N ALA A 139 2.03 -15.49 -18.28
CA ALA A 139 1.69 -16.08 -16.99
C ALA A 139 2.12 -17.55 -16.90
N PRO A 140 3.44 -17.86 -16.88
CA PRO A 140 3.94 -19.23 -16.91
C PRO A 140 3.27 -20.20 -15.93
N ALA A 141 2.95 -19.75 -14.70
CA ALA A 141 2.31 -20.59 -13.70
C ALA A 141 0.93 -21.09 -14.14
N ARG A 142 0.20 -20.24 -14.86
CA ARG A 142 -1.10 -20.58 -15.45
C ARG A 142 -0.92 -21.32 -16.77
N ASP A 143 0.00 -20.85 -17.62
CA ASP A 143 0.16 -21.33 -18.99
C ASP A 143 0.80 -22.72 -19.07
N PHE A 144 1.73 -23.03 -18.16
CA PHE A 144 2.43 -24.32 -18.09
C PHE A 144 1.88 -25.25 -17.00
N ALA A 145 1.03 -24.73 -16.10
CA ALA A 145 0.23 -25.50 -15.15
C ALA A 145 1.00 -26.56 -14.35
N TRP A 146 2.20 -26.23 -13.83
CA TRP A 146 2.95 -27.16 -12.99
C TRP A 146 2.33 -27.31 -11.60
N THR A 147 2.47 -28.49 -11.03
CA THR A 147 2.16 -28.76 -9.63
C THR A 147 3.33 -28.35 -8.74
N ARG A 148 3.06 -28.12 -7.43
CA ARG A 148 4.12 -27.88 -6.45
C ARG A 148 5.14 -29.03 -6.39
N ALA A 149 4.71 -30.27 -6.59
CA ALA A 149 5.59 -31.44 -6.59
C ALA A 149 6.56 -31.41 -7.78
N GLU A 150 6.08 -31.00 -8.96
CA GLU A 150 6.92 -30.80 -10.14
C GLU A 150 7.87 -29.63 -9.96
N ALA A 151 7.40 -28.52 -9.41
CA ALA A 151 8.25 -27.37 -9.07
C ALA A 151 9.42 -27.76 -8.16
N VAL A 152 9.15 -28.49 -7.08
CA VAL A 152 10.19 -28.99 -6.15
C VAL A 152 11.15 -29.95 -6.85
N ARG A 153 10.66 -30.80 -7.74
CA ARG A 153 11.51 -31.70 -8.52
C ARG A 153 12.43 -30.91 -9.46
N TRP A 154 11.87 -29.94 -10.17
CA TRP A 154 12.58 -29.09 -11.13
C TRP A 154 13.77 -28.37 -10.50
N VAL A 155 13.57 -27.73 -9.33
CA VAL A 155 14.64 -27.01 -8.63
C VAL A 155 15.72 -27.95 -8.07
N ARG A 156 15.35 -29.18 -7.67
CA ARG A 156 16.30 -30.19 -7.16
C ARG A 156 17.18 -30.77 -8.27
N GLU A 157 16.59 -31.12 -9.41
CA GLU A 157 17.31 -31.66 -10.56
C GLU A 157 18.35 -30.68 -11.11
N ARG A 158 18.08 -29.38 -11.00
CA ARG A 158 18.97 -28.29 -11.46
C ARG A 158 19.85 -27.71 -10.35
N ALA A 159 19.80 -28.28 -9.14
CA ALA A 159 20.55 -27.80 -7.98
C ALA A 159 20.40 -26.28 -7.71
N VAL A 160 19.19 -25.74 -7.91
CA VAL A 160 18.90 -24.32 -7.68
C VAL A 160 19.06 -24.02 -6.18
N PRO A 161 19.81 -22.96 -5.79
CA PRO A 161 20.06 -22.63 -4.38
C PRO A 161 18.84 -21.96 -3.75
N ILE A 162 17.83 -22.75 -3.40
CA ILE A 162 16.57 -22.29 -2.81
C ILE A 162 16.14 -23.16 -1.62
N ASP A 163 15.66 -22.50 -0.56
CA ASP A 163 14.91 -23.16 0.51
C ASP A 163 13.43 -23.20 0.13
N VAL A 164 12.94 -24.38 -0.29
CA VAL A 164 11.55 -24.58 -0.73
C VAL A 164 10.51 -24.45 0.40
N THR A 165 10.96 -24.35 1.65
CA THR A 165 10.09 -24.20 2.82
C THR A 165 9.87 -22.74 3.21
N ARG A 166 10.79 -21.85 2.83
CA ARG A 166 10.73 -20.43 3.19
C ARG A 166 10.00 -19.61 2.11
N ARG A 167 9.16 -18.69 2.56
CA ARG A 167 8.60 -17.63 1.70
C ARG A 167 9.67 -16.56 1.48
N SER A 168 9.75 -16.05 0.25
CA SER A 168 10.66 -14.97 -0.11
C SER A 168 10.27 -13.64 0.55
N PRO A 169 11.24 -12.77 0.92
CA PRO A 169 10.96 -11.41 1.35
C PRO A 169 10.51 -10.45 0.24
N TYR A 170 10.80 -10.75 -1.03
CA TYR A 170 10.44 -9.93 -2.19
C TYR A 170 9.04 -10.24 -2.74
N SER A 171 8.16 -10.82 -1.90
CA SER A 171 6.76 -10.98 -2.26
C SER A 171 6.03 -9.64 -2.11
N ALA A 172 5.04 -9.35 -2.96
CA ALA A 172 4.19 -8.16 -2.80
C ALA A 172 3.46 -8.14 -1.43
N ASP A 173 3.27 -9.29 -0.80
CA ASP A 173 2.68 -9.39 0.56
C ASP A 173 3.64 -9.02 1.69
N ARG A 174 4.88 -8.67 1.35
CA ARG A 174 5.96 -8.41 2.30
C ARG A 174 6.59 -7.07 2.01
N THR A 175 6.16 -6.09 2.80
CA THR A 175 6.60 -4.70 2.72
C THR A 175 7.03 -4.20 4.10
N ALA A 176 7.63 -3.01 4.17
CA ALA A 176 7.96 -2.36 5.44
C ALA A 176 6.73 -2.11 6.35
N LEU A 177 5.53 -2.05 5.75
CA LEU A 177 4.26 -1.90 6.46
C LEU A 177 3.66 -3.22 6.94
N ALA A 178 4.13 -4.35 6.40
CA ALA A 178 3.57 -5.65 6.70
C ALA A 178 4.22 -6.27 7.94
N ARG A 179 3.40 -6.82 8.84
CA ARG A 179 3.82 -7.67 9.95
C ARG A 179 3.12 -9.03 9.84
N PRO A 180 3.81 -10.15 10.13
CA PRO A 180 3.18 -11.46 10.14
C PRO A 180 2.00 -11.50 11.12
N ALA A 181 0.87 -12.09 10.71
CA ALA A 181 -0.28 -12.29 11.58
C ALA A 181 0.09 -13.09 12.84
N GLY A 182 -0.49 -12.70 13.97
CA GLY A 182 -0.27 -13.38 15.25
C GLY A 182 1.08 -13.07 15.89
N THR A 183 1.78 -12.02 15.40
CA THR A 183 2.96 -11.49 16.09
C THR A 183 2.52 -10.95 17.45
N ALA A 184 2.99 -11.59 18.52
CA ALA A 184 2.58 -11.25 19.88
C ALA A 184 2.90 -9.76 20.18
N PRO A 185 1.95 -9.02 20.78
CA PRO A 185 2.25 -7.67 21.26
C PRO A 185 3.33 -7.74 22.34
N GLN A 186 4.11 -6.68 22.44
CA GLN A 186 4.97 -6.43 23.57
C GLN A 186 4.05 -6.07 24.76
N ALA A 187 4.21 -6.78 25.88
CA ALA A 187 3.52 -6.41 27.10
C ALA A 187 4.09 -5.07 27.59
N GLY A 188 3.23 -4.08 27.79
CA GLY A 188 3.66 -2.74 28.18
C GLY A 188 2.52 -1.81 28.57
N ASP A 189 2.89 -0.72 29.22
CA ASP A 189 2.00 0.39 29.53
C ASP A 189 1.54 1.10 28.24
N PRO A 190 0.41 1.83 28.26
CA PRO A 190 -0.02 2.65 27.13
C PRO A 190 1.09 3.59 26.65
N GLU A 191 1.27 3.68 25.33
CA GLU A 191 2.22 4.60 24.71
C GLU A 191 1.50 5.75 24.03
N GLU A 192 1.92 6.97 24.33
CA GLU A 192 1.44 8.17 23.66
C GLU A 192 2.38 8.51 22.49
N ILE A 193 1.80 8.90 21.36
CA ILE A 193 2.54 9.43 20.22
C ILE A 193 1.81 10.62 19.61
N VAL A 194 2.55 11.68 19.29
CA VAL A 194 2.04 12.83 18.55
C VAL A 194 2.47 12.73 17.09
N VAL A 195 1.49 12.71 16.18
CA VAL A 195 1.73 12.73 14.73
C VAL A 195 1.47 14.12 14.20
N THR A 196 2.48 14.73 13.58
CA THR A 196 2.37 16.00 12.86
C THR A 196 2.13 15.74 11.38
N PHE A 197 1.13 16.40 10.82
CA PHE A 197 0.81 16.39 9.41
C PHE A 197 1.05 17.77 8.79
N ASP A 198 1.55 17.76 7.56
CA ASP A 198 1.51 18.91 6.66
C ASP A 198 0.84 18.49 5.34
N ARG A 199 -0.26 19.14 4.99
CA ARG A 199 -1.07 18.86 3.79
C ARG A 199 -1.41 17.36 3.63
N GLY A 200 -1.86 16.74 4.71
CA GLY A 200 -2.21 15.31 4.75
C GLY A 200 -1.01 14.36 4.81
N VAL A 201 0.23 14.87 4.78
CA VAL A 201 1.46 14.08 4.82
C VAL A 201 1.99 14.01 6.26
N PRO A 202 2.26 12.83 6.84
CA PRO A 202 2.91 12.74 8.13
C PRO A 202 4.38 13.19 8.02
N VAL A 203 4.74 14.26 8.72
CA VAL A 203 6.06 14.92 8.62
C VAL A 203 6.90 14.83 9.89
N ALA A 204 6.29 14.58 11.05
CA ALA A 204 7.01 14.41 12.31
C ALA A 204 6.27 13.51 13.29
N PHE A 205 7.03 12.82 14.14
CA PHE A 205 6.52 12.10 15.32
C PHE A 205 7.18 12.64 16.58
N ASP A 206 6.41 12.98 17.60
CA ASP A 206 6.90 13.53 18.87
C ASP A 206 7.83 14.76 18.69
N GLY A 207 7.61 15.54 17.63
CA GLY A 207 8.42 16.71 17.26
C GLY A 207 9.68 16.39 16.43
N GLU A 208 9.99 15.13 16.18
CA GLU A 208 11.12 14.71 15.34
C GLU A 208 10.67 14.50 13.89
N THR A 209 11.33 15.18 12.95
CA THR A 209 11.03 15.07 11.52
C THR A 209 11.31 13.66 11.00
N VAL A 210 10.39 13.13 10.20
CA VAL A 210 10.50 11.82 9.58
C VAL A 210 10.25 11.91 8.07
N THR A 211 10.97 11.10 7.30
CA THR A 211 10.58 10.82 5.90
C THR A 211 9.32 9.95 5.86
N ALA A 212 8.64 9.88 4.71
CA ALA A 212 7.46 9.02 4.55
C ALA A 212 7.75 7.54 4.89
N PHE A 213 8.91 7.02 4.47
CA PHE A 213 9.30 5.65 4.76
C PHE A 213 9.64 5.44 6.24
N GLU A 214 10.32 6.40 6.88
CA GLU A 214 10.60 6.36 8.32
C GLU A 214 9.33 6.45 9.16
N ALA A 215 8.38 7.31 8.76
CA ALA A 215 7.08 7.46 9.41
C ALA A 215 6.33 6.12 9.43
N VAL A 216 6.27 5.50 8.26
CA VAL A 216 5.71 4.16 8.08
C VAL A 216 6.40 3.14 8.98
N ARG A 217 7.74 3.07 8.97
CA ARG A 217 8.49 2.05 9.69
C ARG A 217 8.39 2.22 11.21
N GLU A 218 8.53 3.45 11.70
CA GLU A 218 8.52 3.74 13.12
C GLU A 218 7.13 3.53 13.72
N LEU A 219 6.07 3.96 13.03
CA LEU A 219 4.72 3.72 13.52
C LEU A 219 4.34 2.24 13.44
N ASN A 220 4.82 1.52 12.43
CA ASN A 220 4.62 0.07 12.36
C ASN A 220 5.27 -0.65 13.54
N ARG A 221 6.46 -0.20 13.96
CA ARG A 221 7.17 -0.71 15.14
C ARG A 221 6.42 -0.40 16.43
N ARG A 222 6.09 0.87 16.69
CA ARG A 222 5.40 1.32 17.92
C ARG A 222 4.00 0.73 18.02
N ALA A 223 3.14 0.96 17.03
CA ALA A 223 1.77 0.47 17.03
C ALA A 223 1.71 -1.08 17.00
N GLY A 224 2.65 -1.72 16.30
CA GLY A 224 2.78 -3.18 16.33
C GLY A 224 3.18 -3.71 17.70
N GLY A 225 4.05 -3.00 18.43
CA GLY A 225 4.39 -3.29 19.82
C GLY A 225 3.14 -3.41 20.70
N HIS A 226 2.14 -2.57 20.47
CA HIS A 226 0.87 -2.58 21.22
C HIS A 226 -0.23 -3.46 20.61
N GLY A 227 0.08 -4.23 19.57
CA GLY A 227 -0.86 -5.14 18.90
C GLY A 227 -1.89 -4.46 18.00
N VAL A 228 -1.69 -3.19 17.66
CA VAL A 228 -2.59 -2.43 16.78
C VAL A 228 -2.68 -3.12 15.40
N GLY A 229 -3.89 -3.22 14.84
CA GLY A 229 -4.10 -3.80 13.51
C GLY A 229 -4.03 -5.32 13.43
N GLY A 230 -4.04 -6.03 14.57
CA GLY A 230 -3.93 -7.50 14.70
C GLY A 230 -5.10 -8.35 14.17
N LEU A 231 -5.89 -7.86 13.21
CA LEU A 231 -7.12 -8.52 12.76
C LEU A 231 -7.00 -9.13 11.34
N ALA A 232 -5.84 -9.13 10.70
CA ALA A 232 -5.66 -9.57 9.32
C ALA A 232 -4.57 -10.65 9.16
N ASP A 233 -4.63 -11.40 8.06
CA ASP A 233 -3.59 -12.35 7.63
C ASP A 233 -2.22 -11.68 7.41
N VAL A 234 -2.23 -10.39 7.12
CA VAL A 234 -1.08 -9.48 7.14
C VAL A 234 -1.48 -8.25 7.94
N GLU A 235 -0.76 -8.01 9.04
CA GLU A 235 -1.03 -6.87 9.92
C GLU A 235 -0.30 -5.63 9.40
N ALA A 236 -0.96 -4.47 9.50
CA ALA A 236 -0.38 -3.17 9.12
C ALA A 236 -0.60 -2.11 10.22
N PRO A 237 -0.02 -2.30 11.42
CA PRO A 237 -0.23 -1.42 12.58
C PRO A 237 -0.01 0.05 12.27
N GLY A 238 1.08 0.37 11.57
CA GLY A 238 1.43 1.75 11.21
C GLY A 238 0.38 2.38 10.31
N ALA A 239 -0.08 1.67 9.29
CA ALA A 239 -1.13 2.18 8.41
C ALA A 239 -2.46 2.41 9.14
N VAL A 240 -2.85 1.51 10.06
CA VAL A 240 -4.06 1.68 10.87
C VAL A 240 -3.95 2.95 11.73
N ALA A 241 -2.84 3.11 12.45
CA ALA A 241 -2.62 4.27 13.31
C ALA A 241 -2.55 5.59 12.52
N LEU A 242 -1.88 5.62 11.37
CA LEU A 242 -1.83 6.79 10.49
C LEU A 242 -3.22 7.17 9.97
N VAL A 243 -4.01 6.21 9.48
CA VAL A 243 -5.39 6.49 9.01
C VAL A 243 -6.28 6.97 10.15
N THR A 244 -6.14 6.40 11.35
CA THR A 244 -6.86 6.87 12.54
C THR A 244 -6.53 8.33 12.85
N ALA A 245 -5.25 8.70 12.83
CA ALA A 245 -4.82 10.07 13.08
C ALA A 245 -5.28 11.02 11.96
N HIS A 246 -5.09 10.63 10.70
CA HIS A 246 -5.46 11.42 9.53
C HIS A 246 -6.96 11.76 9.51
N ARG A 247 -7.83 10.76 9.72
CA ARG A 247 -9.29 11.00 9.85
C ARG A 247 -9.65 11.95 10.98
N ALA A 248 -8.92 11.88 12.09
CA ALA A 248 -9.17 12.74 13.24
C ALA A 248 -8.82 14.20 12.95
N LEU A 249 -7.75 14.42 12.16
CA LEU A 249 -7.33 15.74 11.68
C LEU A 249 -8.28 16.29 10.63
N GLU A 250 -8.71 15.46 9.67
CA GLU A 250 -9.70 15.87 8.65
C GLU A 250 -11.02 16.33 9.29
N ALA A 251 -11.43 15.68 10.38
CA ALA A 251 -12.64 16.06 11.11
C ALA A 251 -12.57 17.46 11.77
N VAL A 252 -11.40 18.10 11.86
CA VAL A 252 -11.24 19.49 12.35
C VAL A 252 -10.71 20.46 11.30
N THR A 253 -10.36 19.99 10.11
CA THR A 253 -9.76 20.80 9.02
C THR A 253 -10.66 20.87 7.79
N LEU A 254 -11.48 19.86 7.52
CA LEU A 254 -12.42 19.87 6.40
C LEU A 254 -13.78 20.43 6.82
N ASP A 255 -14.41 21.19 5.91
CA ASP A 255 -15.81 21.56 6.08
C ASP A 255 -16.72 20.32 5.99
N ARG A 256 -17.93 20.45 6.53
CA ARG A 256 -18.89 19.35 6.65
C ARG A 256 -19.23 18.68 5.33
N ASP A 257 -19.42 19.46 4.27
CA ASP A 257 -19.96 18.96 3.00
C ASP A 257 -18.84 18.31 2.19
N THR A 258 -17.64 18.89 2.20
CA THR A 258 -16.42 18.25 1.67
C THR A 258 -16.15 16.94 2.42
N ALA A 259 -16.14 16.93 3.75
CA ALA A 259 -15.92 15.71 4.53
C ALA A 259 -16.98 14.63 4.26
N ARG A 260 -18.24 15.01 4.02
CA ARG A 260 -19.31 14.08 3.67
C ARG A 260 -19.08 13.43 2.31
N PHE A 261 -18.78 14.23 1.29
CA PHE A 261 -18.53 13.71 -0.05
C PHE A 261 -17.23 12.91 -0.12
N LYS A 262 -16.19 13.36 0.59
CA LYS A 262 -14.90 12.68 0.65
C LYS A 262 -15.04 11.24 1.13
N ARG A 263 -15.87 10.93 2.13
CA ARG A 263 -16.13 9.53 2.54
C ARG A 263 -16.66 8.63 1.41
N THR A 264 -17.47 9.18 0.50
CA THR A 264 -17.93 8.45 -0.69
C THR A 264 -16.78 8.25 -1.68
N ALA A 265 -15.98 9.28 -1.91
CA ALA A 265 -14.80 9.21 -2.77
C ALA A 265 -13.77 8.21 -2.24
N GLU A 266 -13.48 8.19 -0.95
CA GLU A 266 -12.60 7.24 -0.27
C GLU A 266 -13.06 5.79 -0.46
N GLY A 267 -14.36 5.53 -0.28
CA GLY A 267 -14.93 4.21 -0.52
C GLY A 267 -14.71 3.75 -1.95
N ARG A 268 -15.00 4.62 -2.93
CA ARG A 268 -14.78 4.29 -4.33
C ARG A 268 -13.30 4.14 -4.70
N TRP A 269 -12.43 4.96 -4.10
CA TRP A 269 -10.99 4.87 -4.26
C TRP A 269 -10.47 3.51 -3.79
N GLY A 270 -10.90 3.08 -2.60
CA GLY A 270 -10.52 1.79 -2.03
C GLY A 270 -11.01 0.59 -2.84
N GLU A 271 -12.23 0.66 -3.40
CA GLU A 271 -12.76 -0.36 -4.32
C GLU A 271 -11.89 -0.52 -5.57
N LEU A 272 -11.53 0.60 -6.22
CA LEU A 272 -10.69 0.57 -7.42
C LEU A 272 -9.34 -0.10 -7.14
N VAL A 273 -8.70 0.25 -6.01
CA VAL A 273 -7.42 -0.35 -5.63
C VAL A 273 -7.57 -1.85 -5.35
N LEU A 274 -8.63 -2.27 -4.67
CA LEU A 274 -8.93 -3.68 -4.44
C LEU A 274 -9.16 -4.47 -5.74
N ASP A 275 -9.82 -3.85 -6.71
CA ASP A 275 -10.12 -4.44 -8.02
C ASP A 275 -8.89 -4.47 -8.96
N GLY A 276 -7.71 -4.04 -8.48
CA GLY A 276 -6.49 -3.96 -9.29
C GLY A 276 -6.45 -2.78 -10.26
N LEU A 277 -7.41 -1.87 -10.16
CA LEU A 277 -7.60 -0.70 -11.04
C LEU A 277 -6.81 0.52 -10.53
N TRP A 278 -5.59 0.29 -10.03
CA TRP A 278 -4.73 1.39 -9.60
C TRP A 278 -4.49 2.34 -10.77
N PHE A 279 -4.17 1.88 -11.97
CA PHE A 279 -3.84 2.81 -13.07
C PHE A 279 -5.06 3.35 -13.84
N ALA A 280 -6.28 3.06 -13.38
CA ALA A 280 -7.50 3.46 -14.05
C ALA A 280 -7.72 4.99 -14.01
N PRO A 281 -8.30 5.59 -15.08
CA PRO A 281 -8.55 7.03 -15.14
C PRO A 281 -9.40 7.58 -13.98
N LEU A 282 -10.37 6.79 -13.49
CA LEU A 282 -11.20 7.20 -12.36
C LEU A 282 -10.39 7.32 -11.05
N ARG A 283 -9.40 6.44 -10.82
CA ARG A 283 -8.53 6.56 -9.64
C ARG A 283 -7.74 7.87 -9.70
N ASN A 284 -7.13 8.19 -10.85
CA ASN A 284 -6.40 9.44 -11.03
C ASN A 284 -7.28 10.68 -10.82
N ALA A 285 -8.54 10.63 -11.24
CA ALA A 285 -9.49 11.72 -11.00
C ALA A 285 -9.84 11.86 -9.51
N LEU A 286 -9.95 10.74 -8.79
CA LEU A 286 -10.16 10.74 -7.34
C LEU A 286 -8.92 11.22 -6.59
N ASP A 287 -7.71 10.92 -7.06
CA ASP A 287 -6.47 11.46 -6.48
C ASP A 287 -6.45 12.98 -6.55
N ALA A 288 -6.74 13.57 -7.72
CA ALA A 288 -6.80 15.03 -7.85
C ALA A 288 -7.83 15.68 -6.91
N PHE A 289 -8.98 15.00 -6.72
CA PHE A 289 -9.97 15.41 -5.72
C PHE A 289 -9.38 15.33 -4.29
N VAL A 290 -8.77 14.19 -3.93
CA VAL A 290 -8.17 13.98 -2.61
C VAL A 290 -7.07 15.00 -2.34
N GLU A 291 -6.12 15.20 -3.27
CA GLU A 291 -5.04 16.19 -3.18
C GLU A 291 -5.57 17.59 -2.87
N THR A 292 -6.66 18.00 -3.51
CA THR A 292 -7.33 19.28 -3.24
C THR A 292 -7.86 19.33 -1.81
N THR A 293 -8.48 18.25 -1.32
CA THR A 293 -8.96 18.20 0.08
C THR A 293 -7.83 18.28 1.10
N GLN A 294 -6.61 17.88 0.74
CA GLN A 294 -5.49 17.84 1.66
C GLN A 294 -4.80 19.18 1.88
N GLU A 295 -5.09 20.23 1.09
CA GLU A 295 -4.40 21.53 1.15
C GLU A 295 -4.35 22.17 2.55
N HIS A 296 -5.35 21.93 3.38
CA HIS A 296 -5.47 22.50 4.73
C HIS A 296 -5.44 21.45 5.85
N VAL A 297 -5.11 20.19 5.51
CA VAL A 297 -5.01 19.09 6.48
C VAL A 297 -3.62 19.10 7.13
N SER A 298 -3.32 20.17 7.87
CA SER A 298 -2.07 20.36 8.61
C SER A 298 -2.35 20.54 10.10
N GLY A 299 -1.47 19.97 10.93
CA GLY A 299 -1.57 20.04 12.39
C GLY A 299 -1.11 18.76 13.09
N GLU A 300 -1.47 18.62 14.36
CA GLU A 300 -1.02 17.54 15.23
C GLU A 300 -2.19 16.67 15.72
N VAL A 301 -1.97 15.37 15.79
CA VAL A 301 -2.90 14.41 16.40
C VAL A 301 -2.16 13.53 17.38
N ARG A 302 -2.67 13.47 18.61
CA ARG A 302 -2.16 12.63 19.68
C ARG A 302 -2.92 11.32 19.73
N LEU A 303 -2.20 10.21 19.65
CA LEU A 303 -2.73 8.86 19.75
C LEU A 303 -2.23 8.19 21.03
N LEU A 304 -3.12 7.43 21.68
CA LEU A 304 -2.80 6.46 22.70
C LEU A 304 -2.81 5.06 22.08
N LEU A 305 -1.65 4.41 22.05
CA LEU A 305 -1.45 3.06 21.54
C LEU A 305 -1.49 2.07 22.72
N HIS A 306 -2.51 1.22 22.76
CA HIS A 306 -2.61 0.20 23.80
C HIS A 306 -3.59 -0.91 23.44
N ALA A 307 -3.29 -2.13 23.89
CA ALA A 307 -4.21 -3.28 23.84
C ALA A 307 -4.92 -3.48 22.49
N GLY A 308 -4.16 -3.36 21.39
CA GLY A 308 -4.64 -3.57 20.04
C GLY A 308 -5.34 -2.38 19.40
N ARG A 309 -5.32 -1.21 20.03
CA ARG A 309 -6.02 -0.01 19.56
C ARG A 309 -5.10 1.20 19.49
N ALA A 310 -5.33 2.03 18.48
CA ALA A 310 -4.88 3.41 18.43
C ALA A 310 -6.10 4.29 18.71
N VAL A 311 -6.08 5.04 19.81
CA VAL A 311 -7.20 5.90 20.24
C VAL A 311 -6.77 7.34 20.17
N VAL A 312 -7.58 8.20 19.57
CA VAL A 312 -7.30 9.64 19.51
C VAL A 312 -7.54 10.25 20.88
N ASP A 313 -6.51 10.88 21.43
CA ASP A 313 -6.55 11.56 22.74
C ASP A 313 -6.50 13.09 22.61
N GLY A 314 -6.04 13.61 21.47
CA GLY A 314 -6.00 15.04 21.20
C GLY A 314 -5.79 15.35 19.73
N ARG A 315 -6.21 16.55 19.30
CA ARG A 315 -5.99 17.04 17.93
C ARG A 315 -5.95 18.56 17.91
N ARG A 316 -5.12 19.12 17.04
CA ARG A 316 -4.96 20.55 16.79
C ARG A 316 -4.68 20.77 15.31
N GLY A 317 -5.51 21.55 14.62
CA GLY A 317 -5.28 21.92 13.21
C GLY A 317 -4.77 23.35 13.10
N ASP A 318 -3.88 23.62 12.14
CA ASP A 318 -3.28 24.95 11.93
C ASP A 318 -4.25 25.97 11.32
N GLY A 319 -5.29 25.49 10.64
CA GLY A 319 -6.29 26.31 9.95
C GLY A 319 -7.73 26.07 10.42
N ALA A 320 -7.94 25.59 11.64
CA ALA A 320 -9.26 25.15 12.09
C ALA A 320 -10.35 26.24 11.85
N PRO A 321 -11.50 25.91 11.23
CA PRO A 321 -12.73 26.70 11.34
C PRO A 321 -13.40 26.55 12.72
N HIS A 322 -12.73 25.89 13.68
CA HIS A 322 -13.27 25.62 15.00
C HIS A 322 -13.10 26.85 15.89
N ASP A 323 -14.07 27.76 15.79
CA ASP A 323 -14.23 28.86 16.71
C ASP A 323 -14.76 28.31 18.04
N SER A 324 -13.88 28.17 19.03
CA SER A 324 -14.22 27.62 20.35
C SER A 324 -15.30 28.41 21.08
N THR A 325 -15.55 29.67 20.68
CA THR A 325 -16.62 30.50 21.25
C THR A 325 -18.01 30.12 20.76
N LEU A 326 -18.14 29.30 19.71
CA LEU A 326 -19.45 28.81 19.24
C LEU A 326 -19.92 27.53 19.97
N ASP A 327 -19.02 26.83 20.63
CA ASP A 327 -19.28 25.54 21.32
C ASP A 327 -19.36 25.70 22.85
N THR A 328 -18.89 26.83 23.38
CA THR A 328 -19.12 27.21 24.77
C THR A 328 -20.55 27.71 24.95
N ARG A 329 -21.25 27.21 25.96
CA ARG A 329 -22.44 27.88 26.51
C ARG A 329 -22.03 28.68 27.74
N ASP A 330 -21.09 29.59 27.57
CA ASP A 330 -20.86 30.61 28.59
C ASP A 330 -21.94 31.70 28.47
N GLU A 331 -22.26 32.38 29.57
CA GLU A 331 -23.44 33.24 29.77
C GLU A 331 -23.54 34.49 28.85
N GLY A 332 -22.85 34.52 27.70
CA GLY A 332 -22.79 35.67 26.79
C GLY A 332 -23.00 35.40 25.30
N ASP A 333 -23.18 34.16 24.84
CA ASP A 333 -23.17 33.89 23.39
C ASP A 333 -24.52 34.17 22.69
N THR A 334 -24.50 35.16 21.80
CA THR A 334 -25.60 35.52 20.90
C THR A 334 -25.59 34.66 19.64
N VAL A 335 -26.24 33.51 19.67
CA VAL A 335 -26.64 32.81 18.44
C VAL A 335 -27.92 33.49 17.93
N GLU A 336 -27.79 34.39 16.95
CA GLU A 336 -28.95 34.91 16.21
C GLU A 336 -29.57 33.78 15.38
N GLN A 337 -30.61 33.15 15.92
CA GLN A 337 -31.46 32.20 15.19
C GLN A 337 -32.31 32.96 14.16
N LEU A 338 -31.74 33.29 13.00
CA LEU A 338 -32.53 33.42 11.78
C LEU A 338 -32.70 32.02 11.19
N TRP A 339 -33.95 31.63 10.92
CA TRP A 339 -34.45 30.51 10.08
C TRP A 339 -35.43 29.55 10.77
N ASP A 340 -36.53 30.09 11.32
CA ASP A 340 -37.81 29.38 11.34
C ASP A 340 -38.67 29.85 10.16
N LEU A 341 -38.64 29.11 9.05
CA LEU A 341 -39.69 29.18 8.04
C LEU A 341 -40.36 27.80 7.96
N PRO A 342 -41.66 27.67 8.31
CA PRO A 342 -42.34 26.39 8.27
C PRO A 342 -42.56 25.94 6.82
N SER A 343 -42.16 24.71 6.51
CA SER A 343 -42.43 24.05 5.24
C SER A 343 -43.94 23.80 5.07
N LYS A 344 -44.67 24.78 4.53
CA LYS A 344 -45.99 24.54 3.94
C LYS A 344 -45.79 23.83 2.60
N ARG A 345 -45.92 22.50 2.60
CA ARG A 345 -46.33 21.77 1.40
C ARG A 345 -47.85 21.72 1.41
N ASP A 346 -48.44 22.47 0.50
CA ASP A 346 -49.86 22.38 0.16
C ASP A 346 -50.20 20.94 -0.26
N LEU A 347 -51.02 20.28 0.55
CA LEU A 347 -51.72 19.06 0.16
C LEU A 347 -52.93 19.46 -0.69
N ASN A 348 -52.77 19.42 -2.00
CA ASN A 348 -53.87 19.40 -2.95
C ASN A 348 -54.13 17.95 -3.38
N LYS A 349 -55.03 17.27 -2.68
CA LYS A 349 -56.16 16.45 -3.19
C LYS A 349 -56.90 15.75 -2.06
#